data_AF-A0A6A3K2J2-F1
#
_entry.id   AF-A0A6A3K2J2-F1
#
_cell.length_a   1.000
_cell.length_b   1.000
_cell.length_c   1.000
_cell.angle_alpha   90.00
_cell.angle_beta   90.00
_cell.angle_gamma   90.00
#
_symmetry.space_group_name_H-M   'P 1'
#
loop_
_entity.id
_entity.type
_entity.pdbx_description
1 polymer ?
#
loop_
_entity_poly.entity_id
_entity_poly.type
_entity_poly.pdbx_seq_one_letter_code
_entity_poly.pdbx_strand_id
1 'polypeptide(L)'
;MMHGPCGAANPNSPCMKDGKCTKGYPKPLVEVTQGNVNGFPVYRRRRRPPGVLKFKGREYDNATINQWVVPYNPYLSQKYNCHINVEVCTALTAVKYLYKYVYKGSDKAAITVETVRGESHRAMIEPNEILRYLNARYISPVEACMRLLDFSVQDKTHSIVQLTIHLENEQLVTFRSSDNPDQVLTRGRHTMLTRFFELCASEAPENQEAKTMVYQDIPKKFRWDAKTKRWVRRKRFQAAIGRMVHVSPRDMNKFYMRVLLCHRKGPQSFEQLRTVDGVTYETYRQAALKLGYLEDDAEWVACMTEAAAFKKPYELRQLFATIIVYSQVSEVRQLWDQFYDDLSQDYAHTYRALQGQEKEDLIQFKTLKSLHDLLQINGYAVADFDDLPQLHQYPALVLDSLLRNSLLRRELEGYDQSTLQSIVDQENQLNDGQRAIYDEILQAVDGSAEGDKLFFIDGPGGTGKSTLLRHILAKNTSQVERQVDVCDLQAIEPEDADSEGQFGDLG
;
A
#
# COMPACT_ATOMS: atom_id res chain seq x y z
N MET A 1 -20.51 -15.86 30.88
CA MET A 1 -20.45 -17.20 30.25
C MET A 1 -18.99 -17.61 30.15
N MET A 2 -18.68 -18.90 30.30
CA MET A 2 -17.31 -19.41 30.18
C MET A 2 -17.14 -20.07 28.81
N HIS A 3 -16.02 -19.82 28.14
CA HIS A 3 -15.60 -20.59 26.99
C HIS A 3 -15.45 -22.05 27.42
N GLY A 4 -15.84 -22.98 26.55
CA GLY A 4 -15.64 -24.40 26.80
C GLY A 4 -14.14 -24.72 26.97
N PRO A 5 -13.78 -25.84 27.63
CA PRO A 5 -12.40 -26.28 27.67
C PRO A 5 -11.92 -26.48 26.23
N CYS A 6 -10.74 -25.96 25.92
CA CYS A 6 -10.03 -26.15 24.65
C CYS A 6 -8.52 -26.12 24.93
N GLY A 7 -7.68 -26.28 23.89
CA GLY A 7 -6.24 -26.40 24.07
C GLY A 7 -5.88 -27.74 24.73
N ALA A 8 -4.88 -27.75 25.60
CA ALA A 8 -4.44 -28.95 26.31
C ALA A 8 -5.56 -29.63 27.13
N ALA A 9 -6.52 -28.85 27.63
CA ALA A 9 -7.63 -29.37 28.42
C ALA A 9 -8.68 -30.13 27.58
N ASN A 10 -8.80 -29.83 26.28
CA ASN A 10 -9.66 -30.56 25.36
C ASN A 10 -9.27 -30.29 23.89
N PRO A 11 -8.30 -31.05 23.33
CA PRO A 11 -7.79 -30.84 21.98
C PRO A 11 -8.84 -31.04 20.88
N ASN A 12 -9.88 -31.84 21.15
CA ASN A 12 -10.94 -32.18 20.19
C ASN A 12 -12.10 -31.18 20.18
N SER A 13 -11.92 -30.01 20.79
CA SER A 13 -12.98 -29.00 20.83
C SER A 13 -13.22 -28.42 19.43
N PRO A 14 -14.48 -28.12 19.04
CA PRO A 14 -14.79 -27.57 17.71
C PRO A 14 -14.07 -26.26 17.36
N CYS A 15 -13.54 -25.55 18.36
CA CYS A 15 -12.77 -24.34 18.16
C CYS A 15 -11.26 -24.58 17.90
N MET A 16 -10.77 -25.81 18.02
CA MET A 16 -9.36 -26.14 17.82
C MET A 16 -9.07 -26.37 16.34
N LYS A 17 -8.03 -25.73 15.83
CA LYS A 17 -7.47 -25.96 14.49
C LYS A 17 -5.95 -25.84 14.61
N ASP A 18 -5.22 -26.80 14.06
CA ASP A 18 -3.74 -26.81 14.06
C ASP A 18 -3.14 -26.63 15.47
N GLY A 19 -3.73 -27.30 16.47
CA GLY A 19 -3.28 -27.24 17.86
C GLY A 19 -3.59 -25.92 18.60
N LYS A 20 -4.17 -24.91 17.92
CA LYS A 20 -4.51 -23.60 18.48
C LYS A 20 -6.03 -23.39 18.54
N CYS A 21 -6.49 -22.65 19.54
CA CYS A 21 -7.88 -22.21 19.60
C CYS A 21 -8.10 -21.12 18.55
N THR A 22 -8.93 -21.37 17.54
CA THR A 22 -9.32 -20.40 16.50
C THR A 22 -10.00 -19.15 17.05
N LYS A 23 -10.50 -19.20 18.29
CA LYS A 23 -11.09 -18.05 19.01
C LYS A 23 -10.07 -17.35 19.92
N GLY A 24 -8.83 -17.83 19.98
CA GLY A 24 -7.71 -17.27 20.72
C GLY A 24 -7.88 -17.33 22.24
N TYR A 25 -8.42 -18.42 22.77
CA TYR A 25 -8.45 -18.69 24.22
C TYR A 25 -7.24 -19.57 24.62
N PRO A 26 -6.67 -19.37 25.83
CA PRO A 26 -7.03 -18.34 26.82
C PRO A 26 -6.66 -16.93 26.36
N LYS A 27 -7.50 -15.93 26.70
CA LYS A 27 -7.23 -14.52 26.39
C LYS A 27 -6.23 -13.92 27.39
N PRO A 28 -5.42 -12.92 27.04
CA PRO A 28 -4.50 -12.28 27.98
C PRO A 28 -5.23 -11.62 29.15
N LEU A 29 -4.60 -11.60 30.32
CA LEU A 29 -5.05 -10.81 31.46
C LEU A 29 -4.55 -9.38 31.30
N VAL A 30 -5.45 -8.40 31.31
CA VAL A 30 -5.13 -6.98 31.18
C VAL A 30 -6.00 -6.14 32.13
N GLU A 31 -5.39 -5.11 32.73
CA GLU A 31 -6.03 -4.29 33.78
C GLU A 31 -7.05 -3.28 33.25
N VAL A 32 -6.91 -2.90 31.99
CA VAL A 32 -7.76 -1.96 31.26
C VAL A 32 -7.99 -2.47 29.84
N THR A 33 -9.12 -2.10 29.23
CA THR A 33 -9.40 -2.43 27.82
C THR A 33 -8.50 -1.60 26.92
N GLN A 34 -7.78 -2.24 26.00
CA GLN A 34 -6.85 -1.58 25.08
C GLN A 34 -7.36 -1.69 23.64
N GLY A 35 -7.24 -0.60 22.88
CA GLY A 35 -7.51 -0.60 21.45
C GLY A 35 -6.39 -1.32 20.69
N ASN A 36 -6.75 -2.02 19.61
CA ASN A 36 -5.80 -2.65 18.70
C ASN A 36 -5.96 -2.01 17.32
N VAL A 37 -4.89 -1.43 16.76
CA VAL A 37 -4.90 -0.73 15.46
C VAL A 37 -5.21 -1.69 14.31
N ASN A 38 -4.87 -2.97 14.47
CA ASN A 38 -4.96 -3.99 13.42
C ASN A 38 -6.05 -5.05 13.69
N GLY A 39 -6.94 -4.87 14.68
CA GLY A 39 -7.93 -5.90 15.00
C GLY A 39 -8.94 -5.58 16.10
N PHE A 40 -9.37 -6.64 16.81
CA PHE A 40 -10.31 -6.56 17.92
C PHE A 40 -9.65 -6.00 19.18
N PRO A 41 -10.38 -5.24 20.03
CA PRO A 41 -9.85 -4.71 21.28
C PRO A 41 -9.51 -5.83 22.25
N VAL A 42 -8.46 -5.61 23.03
CA VAL A 42 -8.11 -6.50 24.15
C VAL A 42 -8.93 -6.08 25.36
N TYR A 43 -10.00 -6.81 25.65
CA TYR A 43 -10.87 -6.50 26.77
C TYR A 43 -10.21 -6.67 28.13
N ARG A 44 -10.53 -5.76 29.05
CA ARG A 44 -10.16 -5.86 30.46
C ARG A 44 -10.50 -7.23 31.05
N ARG A 45 -9.47 -7.97 31.45
CA ARG A 45 -9.54 -9.29 32.11
C ARG A 45 -8.56 -9.28 33.28
N ARG A 46 -9.01 -8.84 34.45
CA ARG A 46 -8.15 -8.69 35.62
C ARG A 46 -7.81 -10.03 36.25
N ARG A 47 -6.62 -10.14 36.83
CA ARG A 47 -6.31 -11.27 37.70
C ARG A 47 -7.21 -11.22 38.94
N ARG A 48 -7.73 -12.36 39.39
CA ARG A 48 -8.47 -12.44 40.67
C ARG A 48 -7.54 -12.96 41.78
N PRO A 49 -7.97 -12.91 43.06
CA PRO A 49 -7.23 -13.56 44.14
C PRO A 49 -7.02 -15.06 43.89
N PRO A 50 -5.90 -15.64 44.36
CA PRO A 50 -5.65 -17.08 44.26
C PRO A 50 -6.77 -17.91 44.88
N GLY A 51 -7.01 -19.10 44.33
CA GLY A 51 -8.00 -20.04 44.84
C GLY A 51 -8.58 -20.93 43.75
N VAL A 52 -9.54 -21.78 44.13
CA VAL A 52 -10.25 -22.67 43.20
C VAL A 52 -11.70 -22.22 43.10
N LEU A 53 -12.18 -22.01 41.89
CA LEU A 53 -13.59 -21.70 41.62
C LEU A 53 -14.29 -22.96 41.07
N LYS A 54 -15.36 -23.39 41.74
CA LYS A 54 -16.22 -24.49 41.27
C LYS A 54 -17.46 -23.92 40.56
N PHE A 55 -17.65 -24.26 39.29
CA PHE A 55 -18.83 -23.86 38.52
C PHE A 55 -19.31 -25.01 37.63
N LYS A 56 -20.61 -25.35 37.72
CA LYS A 56 -21.25 -26.44 36.95
C LYS A 56 -20.43 -27.75 36.94
N GLY A 57 -19.96 -28.18 38.11
CA GLY A 57 -19.19 -29.42 38.28
C GLY A 57 -17.74 -29.35 37.80
N ARG A 58 -17.20 -28.16 37.50
CA ARG A 58 -15.82 -27.97 37.04
C ARG A 58 -15.03 -27.09 38.00
N GLU A 59 -13.75 -27.41 38.16
CA GLU A 59 -12.79 -26.62 38.91
C GLU A 59 -11.97 -25.75 37.95
N TYR A 60 -11.79 -24.49 38.34
CA TYR A 60 -10.96 -23.55 37.62
C TYR A 60 -9.99 -22.84 38.58
N ASP A 61 -8.80 -22.49 38.08
CA ASP A 61 -7.94 -21.54 38.78
C ASP A 61 -8.63 -20.18 38.84
N ASN A 62 -8.98 -19.75 40.05
CA ASN A 62 -9.68 -18.50 40.28
C ASN A 62 -8.84 -17.31 39.81
N ALA A 63 -7.51 -17.37 39.93
CA ALA A 63 -6.64 -16.25 39.58
C ALA A 63 -6.70 -15.92 38.08
N THR A 64 -6.80 -16.94 37.23
CA THR A 64 -6.74 -16.84 35.77
C THR A 64 -8.10 -17.02 35.07
N ILE A 65 -9.18 -17.30 35.81
CA ILE A 65 -10.50 -17.59 35.23
C ILE A 65 -11.02 -16.55 34.23
N ASN A 66 -10.67 -15.28 34.43
CA ASN A 66 -11.08 -14.19 33.56
C ASN A 66 -10.53 -14.30 32.13
N GLN A 67 -9.48 -15.10 31.89
CA GLN A 67 -8.99 -15.42 30.55
C GLN A 67 -9.99 -16.20 29.71
N TRP A 68 -10.91 -16.92 30.35
CA TRP A 68 -11.86 -17.84 29.74
C TRP A 68 -13.28 -17.27 29.61
N VAL A 69 -13.51 -16.04 30.08
CA VAL A 69 -14.83 -15.40 30.02
C VAL A 69 -15.17 -14.98 28.58
N VAL A 70 -16.34 -15.36 28.08
CA VAL A 70 -16.85 -14.88 26.79
C VAL A 70 -17.53 -13.52 26.99
N PRO A 71 -17.14 -12.46 26.25
CA PRO A 71 -17.82 -11.17 26.29
C PRO A 71 -19.32 -11.33 25.99
N TYR A 72 -20.15 -10.56 26.67
CA TYR A 72 -21.58 -10.56 26.44
C TYR A 72 -22.16 -9.20 26.78
N ASN A 73 -23.29 -8.88 26.16
CA ASN A 73 -24.11 -7.74 26.55
C ASN A 73 -25.29 -8.24 27.41
N PRO A 74 -25.37 -7.86 28.71
CA PRO A 74 -26.43 -8.32 29.59
C PRO A 74 -27.84 -7.97 29.08
N TYR A 75 -28.03 -6.73 28.61
CA TYR A 75 -29.32 -6.26 28.11
C TYR A 75 -29.78 -7.05 26.88
N LEU A 76 -28.91 -7.20 25.87
CA LEU A 76 -29.26 -7.93 24.65
C LEU A 76 -29.50 -9.42 24.94
N SER A 77 -28.65 -10.03 25.76
CA SER A 77 -28.79 -11.44 26.10
C SER A 77 -30.10 -11.70 26.84
N GLN A 78 -30.51 -10.79 27.74
CA GLN A 78 -31.79 -10.88 28.44
C GLN A 78 -32.98 -10.62 27.51
N LYS A 79 -32.90 -9.58 26.67
CA LYS A 79 -33.98 -9.18 25.76
C LYS A 79 -34.34 -10.28 24.75
N TYR A 80 -33.35 -10.97 24.22
CA TYR A 80 -33.55 -11.98 23.17
C TYR A 80 -33.43 -13.42 23.67
N ASN A 81 -33.21 -13.61 24.98
CA ASN A 81 -33.04 -14.92 25.61
C ASN A 81 -32.03 -15.83 24.87
N CYS A 82 -30.96 -15.24 24.34
CA CYS A 82 -29.92 -15.94 23.59
C CYS A 82 -28.56 -15.31 23.87
N HIS A 83 -27.48 -16.04 23.60
CA HIS A 83 -26.15 -15.49 23.80
C HIS A 83 -25.79 -14.55 22.66
N ILE A 84 -25.55 -13.28 22.99
CA ILE A 84 -25.13 -12.27 22.03
C ILE A 84 -23.71 -11.82 22.39
N ASN A 85 -22.75 -12.21 21.56
CA ASN A 85 -21.40 -11.68 21.60
C ASN A 85 -21.43 -10.26 21.00
N VAL A 86 -20.90 -9.29 21.73
CA VAL A 86 -20.81 -7.90 21.26
C VAL A 86 -19.33 -7.52 21.24
N GLU A 87 -18.85 -7.20 20.05
CA GLU A 87 -17.48 -6.77 19.84
C GLU A 87 -17.46 -5.28 19.48
N VAL A 88 -16.52 -4.55 20.09
CA VAL A 88 -16.33 -3.12 19.87
C VAL A 88 -15.25 -2.98 18.83
N CYS A 89 -15.55 -2.38 17.68
CA CYS A 89 -14.57 -2.17 16.63
C CYS A 89 -14.17 -0.69 16.58
N THR A 90 -12.91 -0.38 16.90
CA THR A 90 -12.44 1.01 17.09
C THR A 90 -11.61 1.59 15.94
N ALA A 91 -11.28 0.80 14.92
CA ALA A 91 -10.41 1.22 13.81
C ALA A 91 -11.18 1.65 12.54
N LEU A 92 -10.55 2.41 11.64
CA LEU A 92 -11.07 2.76 10.29
C LEU A 92 -11.45 1.52 9.46
N THR A 93 -10.76 0.40 9.68
CA THR A 93 -11.10 -0.91 9.11
C THR A 93 -12.48 -1.39 9.54
N ALA A 94 -12.97 -1.01 10.72
CA ALA A 94 -14.32 -1.32 11.20
C ALA A 94 -15.40 -0.60 10.41
N VAL A 95 -15.17 0.66 10.02
CA VAL A 95 -16.08 1.40 9.15
C VAL A 95 -16.12 0.74 7.78
N LYS A 96 -14.94 0.43 7.20
CA LYS A 96 -14.86 -0.34 5.95
C LYS A 96 -15.56 -1.70 6.07
N TYR A 97 -15.44 -2.39 7.21
CA TYR A 97 -16.12 -3.65 7.49
C TYR A 97 -17.64 -3.46 7.58
N LEU A 98 -18.15 -2.49 8.33
CA LEU A 98 -19.58 -2.24 8.46
C LEU A 98 -20.21 -1.95 7.10
N TYR A 99 -19.59 -1.05 6.32
CA TYR A 99 -20.03 -0.75 4.96
C TYR A 99 -19.85 -1.96 4.03
N LYS A 100 -18.79 -2.76 4.20
CA LYS A 100 -18.65 -4.02 3.48
C LYS A 100 -19.83 -4.93 3.77
N TYR A 101 -20.24 -5.21 5.01
CA TYR A 101 -21.34 -6.16 5.24
C TYR A 101 -22.73 -5.60 4.93
N VAL A 102 -22.94 -4.28 5.04
CA VAL A 102 -24.20 -3.63 4.66
C VAL A 102 -24.33 -3.51 3.13
N TYR A 103 -23.23 -3.27 2.41
CA TYR A 103 -23.24 -3.00 0.96
C TYR A 103 -22.55 -4.06 0.11
N LYS A 104 -21.98 -5.12 0.69
CA LYS A 104 -21.61 -6.34 -0.02
C LYS A 104 -22.93 -6.88 -0.54
N GLY A 105 -23.19 -6.56 -1.80
CA GLY A 105 -24.37 -7.02 -2.50
C GLY A 105 -24.47 -8.53 -2.32
N SER A 106 -25.70 -9.02 -2.33
CA SER A 106 -25.92 -10.41 -1.98
C SER A 106 -25.14 -11.34 -2.92
N ASP A 107 -24.54 -12.39 -2.34
CA ASP A 107 -23.69 -13.32 -3.07
C ASP A 107 -24.45 -13.88 -4.28
N LYS A 108 -23.76 -14.03 -5.41
CA LYS A 108 -24.37 -14.54 -6.65
C LYS A 108 -23.95 -15.98 -6.82
N ALA A 109 -24.93 -16.86 -7.00
CA ALA A 109 -24.70 -18.23 -7.43
C ALA A 109 -25.02 -18.33 -8.92
N ALA A 110 -24.09 -18.85 -9.70
CA ALA A 110 -24.38 -19.32 -11.04
C ALA A 110 -24.92 -20.75 -10.91
N ILE A 111 -26.19 -20.95 -11.27
CA ILE A 111 -26.85 -22.25 -11.23
C ILE A 111 -26.94 -22.78 -12.64
N THR A 112 -26.47 -24.01 -12.83
CA THR A 112 -26.66 -24.77 -14.07
C THR A 112 -27.85 -25.70 -13.91
N VAL A 113 -28.87 -25.56 -14.78
CA VAL A 113 -30.03 -26.44 -14.80
C VAL A 113 -29.83 -27.49 -15.89
N GLU A 114 -29.87 -28.77 -15.52
CA GLU A 114 -29.75 -29.90 -16.45
C GLU A 114 -31.02 -30.75 -16.39
N THR A 115 -31.64 -31.03 -17.54
CA THR A 115 -32.75 -32.00 -17.61
C THR A 115 -32.25 -33.42 -17.52
N VAL A 116 -32.80 -34.18 -16.56
CA VAL A 116 -32.65 -35.63 -16.49
C VAL A 116 -33.94 -36.26 -17.05
N ARG A 117 -33.83 -37.01 -18.16
CA ARG A 117 -34.92 -37.85 -18.67
C ARG A 117 -34.53 -39.33 -18.57
N GLY A 118 -35.26 -40.08 -17.74
CA GLY A 118 -35.20 -41.55 -17.65
C GLY A 118 -34.06 -42.11 -16.80
N GLU A 119 -34.19 -43.38 -16.39
CA GLU A 119 -33.31 -44.15 -15.49
C GLU A 119 -31.86 -44.34 -15.97
N SER A 120 -31.46 -43.69 -17.06
CA SER A 120 -30.06 -43.61 -17.50
C SER A 120 -29.43 -42.31 -16.98
N HIS A 121 -28.41 -42.42 -16.13
CA HIS A 121 -27.61 -41.33 -15.54
C HIS A 121 -26.88 -40.40 -16.54
N ARG A 122 -27.27 -40.33 -17.81
CA ARG A 122 -26.74 -39.36 -18.77
C ARG A 122 -27.66 -38.16 -18.83
N ALA A 123 -27.33 -37.13 -18.06
CA ALA A 123 -27.96 -35.82 -18.15
C ALA A 123 -27.93 -35.33 -19.61
N MET A 124 -29.09 -34.96 -20.16
CA MET A 124 -29.17 -34.42 -21.51
C MET A 124 -29.00 -32.91 -21.42
N ILE A 125 -28.06 -32.37 -22.18
CA ILE A 125 -27.68 -30.96 -22.17
C ILE A 125 -28.86 -30.10 -22.64
N GLU A 126 -29.31 -29.17 -21.79
CA GLU A 126 -30.37 -28.20 -22.12
C GLU A 126 -29.92 -27.29 -23.28
N PRO A 127 -30.65 -27.20 -24.42
CA PRO A 127 -30.20 -26.44 -25.60
C PRO A 127 -30.23 -24.91 -25.43
N ASN A 128 -30.92 -24.40 -24.39
CA ASN A 128 -31.12 -22.96 -24.20
C ASN A 128 -30.08 -22.40 -23.22
N GLU A 129 -29.05 -21.75 -23.77
CA GLU A 129 -27.94 -21.13 -23.02
C GLU A 129 -28.38 -20.13 -21.93
N ILE A 130 -29.50 -19.43 -22.14
CA ILE A 130 -30.04 -18.46 -21.17
C ILE A 130 -30.70 -19.16 -19.97
N LEU A 131 -31.37 -20.30 -20.21
CA LEU A 131 -31.93 -21.14 -19.13
C LEU A 131 -30.84 -21.98 -18.45
N ARG A 132 -29.74 -22.25 -19.15
CA ARG A 132 -28.59 -23.03 -18.68
C ARG A 132 -27.79 -22.32 -17.61
N TYR A 133 -27.75 -20.98 -17.60
CA TYR A 133 -27.02 -20.21 -16.60
C TYR A 133 -27.95 -19.22 -15.90
N LEU A 134 -28.55 -19.68 -14.80
CA LEU A 134 -29.33 -18.80 -13.94
C LEU A 134 -28.39 -18.14 -12.94
N ASN A 135 -28.19 -16.83 -13.10
CA ASN A 135 -27.58 -16.01 -12.07
C ASN A 135 -28.61 -15.78 -10.95
N ALA A 136 -28.56 -16.62 -9.92
CA ALA A 136 -29.37 -16.47 -8.72
C ALA A 136 -28.65 -15.55 -7.74
N ARG A 137 -29.41 -14.65 -7.12
CA ARG A 137 -28.94 -13.82 -6.03
C ARG A 137 -29.33 -14.50 -4.73
N TYR A 138 -28.36 -14.84 -3.90
CA TYR A 138 -28.64 -15.29 -2.53
C TYR A 138 -29.37 -14.17 -1.79
N ILE A 139 -30.42 -14.51 -1.05
CA ILE A 139 -31.10 -13.56 -0.16
C ILE A 139 -31.03 -14.22 1.21
N SER A 140 -30.46 -13.53 2.20
CA SER A 140 -30.41 -14.08 3.55
C SER A 140 -31.85 -14.32 4.08
N PRO A 141 -32.07 -15.31 4.96
CA PRO A 141 -33.40 -15.55 5.53
C PRO A 141 -34.02 -14.29 6.15
N VAL A 142 -33.20 -13.42 6.74
CA VAL A 142 -33.63 -12.13 7.31
C VAL A 142 -34.13 -11.17 6.23
N GLU A 143 -33.35 -10.97 5.16
CA GLU A 143 -33.74 -10.11 4.04
C GLU A 143 -34.98 -10.67 3.31
N ALA A 144 -35.12 -11.99 3.22
CA ALA A 144 -36.28 -12.66 2.65
C ALA A 144 -37.53 -12.44 3.49
N CYS A 145 -37.47 -12.63 4.82
CA CYS A 145 -38.57 -12.32 5.73
C CYS A 145 -38.95 -10.84 5.68
N MET A 146 -37.97 -9.93 5.65
CA MET A 146 -38.24 -8.49 5.53
C MET A 146 -38.97 -8.16 4.22
N ARG A 147 -38.58 -8.76 3.10
CA ARG A 147 -39.27 -8.60 1.82
C ARG A 147 -40.67 -9.22 1.82
N LEU A 148 -40.83 -10.42 2.35
CA LEU A 148 -42.13 -11.12 2.41
C LEU A 148 -43.15 -10.36 3.27
N LEU A 149 -42.68 -9.70 4.32
CA LEU A 149 -43.48 -8.88 5.22
C LEU A 149 -43.59 -7.41 4.76
N ASP A 150 -43.08 -7.09 3.57
CA ASP A 150 -43.10 -5.75 2.96
C ASP A 150 -42.49 -4.63 3.83
N PHE A 151 -41.45 -4.97 4.61
CA PHE A 151 -40.69 -3.97 5.35
C PHE A 151 -39.70 -3.23 4.43
N SER A 152 -39.58 -1.90 4.62
CA SER A 152 -38.53 -1.13 3.92
C SER A 152 -37.14 -1.60 4.34
N VAL A 153 -36.39 -2.16 3.38
CA VAL A 153 -35.04 -2.70 3.60
C VAL A 153 -33.95 -1.67 3.29
N GLN A 154 -34.19 -0.80 2.31
CA GLN A 154 -33.25 0.23 1.90
C GLN A 154 -34.01 1.40 1.28
N ASP A 155 -33.54 2.60 1.58
CA ASP A 155 -33.94 3.82 0.89
C ASP A 155 -32.70 4.49 0.28
N LYS A 156 -32.88 5.05 -0.92
CA LYS A 156 -31.82 5.81 -1.59
C LYS A 156 -32.26 7.25 -1.70
N THR A 157 -31.52 8.13 -1.07
CA THR A 157 -31.77 9.57 -1.17
C THR A 157 -31.37 10.12 -2.53
N HIS A 158 -30.43 9.48 -3.25
CA HIS A 158 -29.90 9.96 -4.52
C HIS A 158 -29.91 8.87 -5.61
N SER A 159 -30.20 9.29 -6.84
CA SER A 159 -29.95 8.49 -8.05
C SER A 159 -28.50 8.69 -8.52
N ILE A 160 -27.82 7.61 -8.92
CA ILE A 160 -26.47 7.69 -9.50
C ILE A 160 -26.58 7.62 -11.02
N VAL A 161 -26.08 8.66 -11.70
CA VAL A 161 -26.00 8.71 -13.16
C VAL A 161 -24.55 8.46 -13.56
N GLN A 162 -24.30 7.32 -14.20
CA GLN A 162 -22.97 6.96 -14.68
C GLN A 162 -22.65 7.74 -15.95
N LEU A 163 -21.65 8.62 -15.88
CA LEU A 163 -21.25 9.51 -16.97
C LEU A 163 -20.12 8.88 -17.77
N THR A 164 -20.35 8.63 -19.05
CA THR A 164 -19.36 8.04 -19.95
C THR A 164 -18.31 9.08 -20.37
N ILE A 165 -17.10 8.57 -20.63
CA ILE A 165 -15.92 9.33 -21.04
C ILE A 165 -15.28 8.60 -22.21
N HIS A 166 -14.87 9.34 -23.23
CA HIS A 166 -14.12 8.85 -24.39
C HIS A 166 -13.35 10.01 -25.01
N LEU A 167 -12.27 9.74 -25.75
CA LEU A 167 -11.58 10.76 -26.53
C LEU A 167 -12.44 11.18 -27.74
N GLU A 168 -12.02 12.25 -28.39
CA GLU A 168 -12.64 12.69 -29.63
C GLU A 168 -12.59 11.55 -30.67
N ASN A 169 -13.74 11.26 -31.29
CA ASN A 169 -13.92 10.15 -32.24
C ASN A 169 -13.67 8.72 -31.72
N GLU A 170 -13.37 8.51 -30.43
CA GLU A 170 -13.19 7.18 -29.83
C GLU A 170 -14.43 6.69 -29.05
N GLN A 171 -15.62 7.01 -29.55
CA GLN A 171 -16.87 6.63 -28.88
C GLN A 171 -17.11 5.13 -29.03
N LEU A 172 -17.53 4.45 -27.96
CA LEU A 172 -18.01 3.08 -28.07
C LEU A 172 -19.37 3.06 -28.79
N VAL A 173 -19.41 2.40 -29.96
CA VAL A 173 -20.65 2.24 -30.75
C VAL A 173 -20.98 0.75 -30.84
N THR A 174 -22.12 0.36 -30.28
CA THR A 174 -22.68 -0.99 -30.45
C THR A 174 -23.61 -1.01 -31.65
N PHE A 175 -23.50 -2.03 -32.51
CA PHE A 175 -24.35 -2.24 -33.67
C PHE A 175 -24.62 -3.73 -33.88
N ARG A 176 -25.69 -4.04 -34.61
CA ARG A 176 -25.98 -5.39 -35.11
C ARG A 176 -25.45 -5.51 -36.53
N SER A 177 -25.14 -6.73 -36.96
CA SER A 177 -24.71 -7.01 -38.34
C SER A 177 -25.71 -6.56 -39.41
N SER A 178 -27.00 -6.48 -39.05
CA SER A 178 -28.08 -5.99 -39.92
C SER A 178 -28.23 -4.47 -39.94
N ASP A 179 -27.55 -3.73 -39.06
CA ASP A 179 -27.72 -2.28 -38.96
C ASP A 179 -27.05 -1.56 -40.13
N ASN A 180 -27.69 -0.50 -40.63
CA ASN A 180 -27.10 0.35 -41.66
C ASN A 180 -25.90 1.15 -41.06
N PRO A 181 -24.69 1.10 -41.67
CA PRO A 181 -23.50 1.77 -41.14
C PRO A 181 -23.65 3.28 -40.91
N ASP A 182 -24.30 4.01 -41.82
CA ASP A 182 -24.48 5.47 -41.70
C ASP A 182 -25.38 5.83 -40.52
N GLN A 183 -26.42 5.03 -40.29
CA GLN A 183 -27.30 5.18 -39.13
C GLN A 183 -26.57 4.85 -37.82
N VAL A 184 -25.72 3.82 -37.84
CA VAL A 184 -24.88 3.43 -36.68
C VAL A 184 -23.93 4.57 -36.31
N LEU A 185 -23.23 5.14 -37.29
CA LEU A 185 -22.32 6.27 -37.09
C LEU A 185 -23.07 7.49 -36.56
N THR A 186 -24.21 7.83 -37.16
CA THR A 186 -25.04 8.96 -36.71
C THR A 186 -25.53 8.77 -35.27
N ARG A 187 -25.94 7.55 -34.91
CA ARG A 187 -26.33 7.21 -33.53
C ARG A 187 -25.14 7.28 -32.58
N GLY A 188 -23.95 6.85 -33.02
CA GLY A 188 -22.71 6.84 -32.24
C GLY A 188 -22.20 8.22 -31.83
N ARG A 189 -22.40 9.23 -32.70
CA ARG A 189 -21.97 10.62 -32.48
C ARG A 189 -22.59 11.28 -31.25
N HIS A 190 -23.76 10.80 -30.79
CA HIS A 190 -24.47 11.38 -29.66
C HIS A 190 -24.32 10.52 -28.41
N THR A 191 -23.39 10.95 -27.56
CA THR A 191 -23.07 10.42 -26.24
C THR A 191 -23.44 11.44 -25.15
N MET A 192 -23.41 11.04 -23.87
CA MET A 192 -23.62 11.98 -22.77
C MET A 192 -22.57 13.10 -22.75
N LEU A 193 -21.32 12.79 -23.10
CA LEU A 193 -20.20 13.74 -23.12
C LEU A 193 -20.31 14.74 -24.28
N THR A 194 -20.55 14.25 -25.50
CA THR A 194 -20.72 15.14 -26.67
C THR A 194 -21.94 16.04 -26.52
N ARG A 195 -23.05 15.52 -26.00
CA ARG A 195 -24.25 16.33 -25.69
C ARG A 195 -24.05 17.27 -24.51
N PHE A 196 -23.12 16.99 -23.59
CA PHE A 196 -22.75 17.94 -22.55
C PHE A 196 -22.05 19.15 -23.16
N PHE A 197 -21.11 18.95 -24.09
CA PHE A 197 -20.47 20.03 -24.82
C PHE A 197 -21.48 20.89 -25.60
N GLU A 198 -22.39 20.25 -26.34
CA GLU A 198 -23.47 20.96 -27.03
C GLU A 198 -24.41 21.70 -26.05
N LEU A 199 -24.68 21.12 -24.88
CA LEU A 199 -25.49 21.76 -23.85
C LEU A 199 -24.79 23.03 -23.32
N CYS A 200 -23.48 22.99 -23.14
CA CYS A 200 -22.69 24.15 -22.74
C CYS A 200 -22.58 25.19 -23.87
N ALA A 201 -22.62 24.78 -25.13
CA ALA A 201 -22.63 25.68 -26.29
C ALA A 201 -24.01 26.31 -26.58
N SER A 202 -25.08 25.77 -25.97
CA SER A 202 -26.45 26.21 -26.24
C SER A 202 -26.72 27.61 -25.71
N GLU A 203 -27.30 28.47 -26.55
CA GLU A 203 -27.76 29.81 -26.15
C GLU A 203 -29.16 29.86 -25.54
N ALA A 204 -29.90 28.75 -25.54
CA ALA A 204 -31.22 28.66 -24.93
C ALA A 204 -31.17 29.06 -23.43
N PRO A 205 -32.05 29.96 -22.93
CA PRO A 205 -32.02 30.46 -21.55
C PRO A 205 -32.01 29.36 -20.49
N GLU A 206 -32.72 28.25 -20.73
CA GLU A 206 -32.77 27.10 -19.84
C GLU A 206 -31.44 26.36 -19.73
N ASN A 207 -30.54 26.47 -20.71
CA ASN A 207 -29.28 25.73 -20.76
C ASN A 207 -28.08 26.56 -20.28
N GLN A 208 -28.24 27.88 -20.11
CA GLN A 208 -27.15 28.78 -19.71
C GLN A 208 -26.48 28.36 -18.38
N GLU A 209 -27.23 27.75 -17.46
CA GLU A 209 -26.67 27.23 -16.20
C GLU A 209 -25.56 26.18 -16.44
N ALA A 210 -25.65 25.38 -17.52
CA ALA A 210 -24.66 24.36 -17.85
C ALA A 210 -23.26 24.93 -18.15
N LYS A 211 -23.14 26.19 -18.59
CA LYS A 211 -21.86 26.88 -18.79
C LYS A 211 -21.09 27.08 -17.48
N THR A 212 -21.78 27.03 -16.34
CA THR A 212 -21.18 27.20 -15.01
C THR A 212 -20.94 25.88 -14.27
N MET A 213 -21.29 24.75 -14.90
CA MET A 213 -21.25 23.42 -14.30
C MET A 213 -20.10 22.59 -14.84
N VAL A 214 -19.53 21.76 -13.97
CA VAL A 214 -18.64 20.66 -14.35
C VAL A 214 -19.45 19.44 -14.77
N TYR A 215 -18.87 18.52 -15.54
CA TYR A 215 -19.61 17.40 -16.14
C TYR A 215 -20.32 16.52 -15.09
N GLN A 216 -19.66 16.24 -13.96
CA GLN A 216 -20.22 15.46 -12.84
C GLN A 216 -21.44 16.09 -12.17
N ASP A 217 -21.62 17.40 -12.32
CA ASP A 217 -22.73 18.14 -11.70
C ASP A 217 -23.97 18.20 -12.58
N ILE A 218 -23.84 17.95 -13.89
CA ILE A 218 -24.94 18.05 -14.85
C ILE A 218 -26.19 17.26 -14.40
N PRO A 219 -26.09 16.02 -13.88
CA PRO A 219 -27.25 15.28 -13.40
C PRO A 219 -28.07 15.96 -12.29
N LYS A 220 -27.47 16.89 -11.53
CA LYS A 220 -28.15 17.66 -10.48
C LYS A 220 -29.26 18.57 -11.04
N LYS A 221 -29.07 19.09 -12.26
CA LYS A 221 -29.97 20.07 -12.91
C LYS A 221 -30.60 19.56 -14.18
N PHE A 222 -29.95 18.62 -14.86
CA PHE A 222 -30.40 18.04 -16.12
C PHE A 222 -30.61 16.54 -15.95
N ARG A 223 -31.54 15.99 -16.73
CA ARG A 223 -31.73 14.54 -16.86
C ARG A 223 -31.34 14.11 -18.27
N TRP A 224 -30.76 12.92 -18.38
CA TRP A 224 -30.50 12.32 -19.69
C TRP A 224 -31.79 11.72 -20.25
N ASP A 225 -32.22 12.16 -21.41
CA ASP A 225 -33.24 11.50 -22.21
C ASP A 225 -32.56 10.53 -23.18
N ALA A 226 -32.65 9.24 -22.88
CA ALA A 226 -32.05 8.19 -23.69
C ALA A 226 -32.73 7.99 -25.05
N LYS A 227 -34.02 8.35 -25.19
CA LYS A 227 -34.75 8.21 -26.45
C LYS A 227 -34.31 9.25 -27.45
N THR A 228 -34.23 10.51 -27.02
CA THR A 228 -33.80 11.63 -27.87
C THR A 228 -32.29 11.86 -27.83
N LYS A 229 -31.56 11.13 -26.97
CA LYS A 229 -30.13 11.31 -26.68
C LYS A 229 -29.75 12.76 -26.39
N ARG A 230 -30.41 13.37 -25.40
CA ARG A 230 -30.22 14.79 -25.04
C ARG A 230 -30.27 15.01 -23.53
N TRP A 231 -29.57 16.04 -23.06
CA TRP A 231 -29.76 16.57 -21.72
C TRP A 231 -30.99 17.49 -21.70
N VAL A 232 -31.88 17.26 -20.74
CA VAL A 232 -33.13 18.03 -20.59
C VAL A 232 -33.17 18.62 -19.19
N ARG A 233 -33.44 19.93 -19.08
CA ARG A 233 -33.55 20.60 -17.78
C ARG A 233 -34.65 19.95 -16.92
N ARG A 234 -34.33 19.68 -15.66
CA ARG A 234 -35.30 19.15 -14.71
C ARG A 234 -36.30 20.24 -14.34
N LYS A 235 -37.60 19.91 -14.39
CA LYS A 235 -38.69 20.81 -13.93
C LYS A 235 -38.89 20.77 -12.40
N ARG A 236 -38.43 19.70 -11.75
CA ARG A 236 -38.51 19.49 -10.30
C ARG A 236 -37.16 19.00 -9.79
N PHE A 237 -36.83 19.37 -8.56
CA PHE A 237 -35.65 18.84 -7.90
C PHE A 237 -35.76 17.32 -7.76
N GLN A 238 -34.69 16.62 -8.15
CA GLN A 238 -34.50 15.20 -7.88
C GLN A 238 -33.04 15.01 -7.54
N ALA A 239 -32.77 14.48 -6.36
CA ALA A 239 -31.44 14.21 -5.87
C ALA A 239 -30.73 13.21 -6.81
N ALA A 240 -29.71 13.70 -7.51
CA ALA A 240 -28.96 12.95 -8.50
C ALA A 240 -27.48 13.32 -8.44
N ILE A 241 -26.62 12.31 -8.52
CA ILE A 241 -25.16 12.45 -8.49
C ILE A 241 -24.62 11.90 -9.82
N GLY A 242 -23.88 12.72 -10.56
CA GLY A 242 -23.10 12.26 -11.69
C GLY A 242 -21.82 11.59 -11.23
N ARG A 243 -21.60 10.35 -11.68
CA ARG A 243 -20.36 9.63 -11.41
C ARG A 243 -19.69 9.28 -12.73
N MET A 244 -18.61 9.98 -13.02
CA MET A 244 -17.74 9.64 -14.15
C MET A 244 -17.18 8.24 -14.01
N VAL A 245 -17.16 7.49 -15.11
CA VAL A 245 -16.60 6.14 -15.15
C VAL A 245 -15.13 6.14 -14.72
N HIS A 246 -14.70 5.01 -14.15
CA HIS A 246 -13.29 4.82 -13.80
C HIS A 246 -12.44 4.85 -15.08
N VAL A 247 -11.31 5.57 -15.01
CA VAL A 247 -10.31 5.62 -16.08
C VAL A 247 -8.97 5.24 -15.44
N SER A 248 -8.27 4.28 -16.03
CA SER A 248 -6.95 3.86 -15.57
C SER A 248 -5.94 5.00 -15.80
N PRO A 249 -5.06 5.30 -14.84
CA PRO A 249 -3.94 6.22 -15.05
C PRO A 249 -3.01 5.81 -16.19
N ARG A 250 -2.99 4.52 -16.57
CA ARG A 250 -2.24 4.02 -17.73
C ARG A 250 -2.80 4.51 -19.07
N ASP A 251 -4.09 4.86 -19.13
CA ASP A 251 -4.69 5.55 -20.28
C ASP A 251 -4.56 7.06 -20.07
N MET A 252 -3.33 7.57 -20.25
CA MET A 252 -2.94 8.92 -19.88
C MET A 252 -3.88 9.98 -20.47
N ASN A 253 -4.21 9.88 -21.76
CA ASN A 253 -5.05 10.87 -22.42
C ASN A 253 -6.47 10.89 -21.83
N LYS A 254 -7.13 9.73 -21.65
CA LYS A 254 -8.46 9.71 -21.02
C LYS A 254 -8.39 10.10 -19.55
N PHE A 255 -7.31 9.76 -18.85
CA PHE A 255 -7.12 10.11 -17.45
C PHE A 255 -7.04 11.62 -17.25
N TYR A 256 -6.17 12.31 -17.98
CA TYR A 256 -6.06 13.77 -17.90
C TYR A 256 -7.30 14.49 -18.44
N MET A 257 -7.96 13.95 -19.47
CA MET A 257 -9.26 14.47 -19.91
C MET A 257 -10.32 14.38 -18.79
N ARG A 258 -10.35 13.27 -18.04
CA ARG A 258 -11.22 13.11 -16.86
C ARG A 258 -10.87 14.13 -15.78
N VAL A 259 -9.58 14.37 -15.50
CA VAL A 259 -9.15 15.42 -14.56
C VAL A 259 -9.69 16.79 -14.99
N LEU A 260 -9.58 17.13 -16.26
CA LEU A 260 -10.13 18.39 -16.79
C LEU A 260 -11.66 18.45 -16.63
N LEU A 261 -12.39 17.37 -16.95
CA LEU A 261 -13.86 17.32 -16.79
C LEU A 261 -14.34 17.42 -15.33
N CYS A 262 -13.50 17.08 -14.35
CA CYS A 262 -13.79 17.28 -12.92
C CYS A 262 -13.79 18.75 -12.52
N HIS A 263 -12.97 19.58 -13.16
CA HIS A 263 -12.65 20.94 -12.69
C HIS A 263 -13.13 22.03 -13.65
N ARG A 264 -13.11 21.77 -14.96
CA ARG A 264 -13.50 22.75 -15.97
C ARG A 264 -15.01 22.85 -16.10
N LYS A 265 -15.50 24.10 -15.96
CA LYS A 265 -16.89 24.46 -16.13
C LYS A 265 -17.19 24.79 -17.59
N GLY A 266 -18.32 24.31 -18.08
CA GLY A 266 -18.88 24.74 -19.36
C GLY A 266 -18.06 24.52 -20.64
N PRO A 267 -17.15 23.53 -20.78
CA PRO A 267 -16.47 23.31 -22.05
C PRO A 267 -17.48 22.98 -23.16
N GLN A 268 -17.27 23.53 -24.35
CA GLN A 268 -18.16 23.44 -25.52
C GLN A 268 -17.65 22.47 -26.59
N SER A 269 -16.43 21.95 -26.43
CA SER A 269 -15.84 20.95 -27.32
C SER A 269 -14.66 20.24 -26.64
N PHE A 270 -14.16 19.17 -27.27
CA PHE A 270 -12.91 18.51 -26.87
C PHE A 270 -11.71 19.46 -26.96
N GLU A 271 -11.70 20.33 -27.97
CA GLU A 271 -10.68 21.36 -28.15
C GLU A 271 -10.74 22.39 -27.02
N GLN A 272 -11.93 22.97 -26.76
CA GLN A 272 -12.08 23.98 -25.72
C GLN A 272 -11.76 23.42 -24.33
N LEU A 273 -11.97 22.11 -24.11
CA LEU A 273 -11.56 21.43 -22.88
C LEU A 273 -10.03 21.45 -22.66
N ARG A 274 -9.24 21.60 -23.72
CA ARG A 274 -7.76 21.75 -23.70
C ARG A 274 -7.27 23.18 -23.92
N THR A 275 -8.17 24.13 -24.22
CA THR A 275 -7.81 25.55 -24.38
C THR A 275 -7.75 26.25 -23.02
N VAL A 276 -6.60 26.81 -22.67
CA VAL A 276 -6.36 27.56 -21.42
C VAL A 276 -5.80 28.93 -21.80
N ASP A 277 -6.40 30.01 -21.28
CA ASP A 277 -6.00 31.40 -21.56
C ASP A 277 -5.85 31.73 -23.06
N GLY A 278 -6.74 31.16 -23.89
CA GLY A 278 -6.72 31.35 -25.35
C GLY A 278 -5.72 30.46 -26.10
N VAL A 279 -4.92 29.65 -25.41
CA VAL A 279 -3.96 28.71 -26.02
C VAL A 279 -4.52 27.29 -25.98
N THR A 280 -4.67 26.66 -27.15
CA THR A 280 -5.06 25.26 -27.26
C THR A 280 -3.83 24.36 -27.15
N TYR A 281 -3.78 23.56 -26.09
CA TYR A 281 -2.68 22.63 -25.83
C TYR A 281 -2.84 21.32 -26.59
N GLU A 282 -1.73 20.73 -27.05
CA GLU A 282 -1.71 19.49 -27.83
C GLU A 282 -2.25 18.29 -27.04
N THR A 283 -1.99 18.23 -25.73
CA THR A 283 -2.43 17.12 -24.88
C THR A 283 -3.28 17.61 -23.71
N TYR A 284 -4.17 16.73 -23.23
CA TYR A 284 -4.95 17.00 -22.00
C TYR A 284 -4.05 17.16 -20.76
N ARG A 285 -2.87 16.50 -20.74
CA ARG A 285 -1.88 16.62 -19.68
C ARG A 285 -1.34 18.04 -19.57
N GLN A 286 -0.88 18.62 -20.69
CA GLN A 286 -0.33 19.97 -20.71
C GLN A 286 -1.37 21.02 -20.29
N ALA A 287 -2.62 20.87 -20.74
CA ALA A 287 -3.71 21.75 -20.32
C ALA A 287 -3.98 21.63 -18.80
N ALA A 288 -3.97 20.41 -18.26
CA ALA A 288 -4.15 20.18 -16.82
C ALA A 288 -3.00 20.74 -15.99
N LEU A 289 -1.76 20.60 -16.48
CA LEU A 289 -0.55 21.19 -15.87
C LEU A 289 -0.66 22.71 -15.82
N LYS A 290 -0.97 23.35 -16.96
CA LYS A 290 -1.10 24.82 -17.04
C LYS A 290 -2.18 25.37 -16.10
N LEU A 291 -3.25 24.62 -15.88
CA LEU A 291 -4.35 24.97 -14.97
C LEU A 291 -4.01 24.73 -13.49
N GLY A 292 -2.83 24.19 -13.16
CA GLY A 292 -2.43 23.84 -11.79
C GLY A 292 -3.24 22.69 -11.21
N TYR A 293 -3.77 21.78 -12.05
CA TYR A 293 -4.49 20.58 -11.57
C TYR A 293 -3.57 19.39 -11.32
N LEU A 294 -2.31 19.52 -11.74
CA LEU A 294 -1.23 18.59 -11.47
C LEU A 294 -0.25 19.29 -10.55
N GLU A 295 0.32 18.56 -9.61
CA GLU A 295 1.44 19.05 -8.81
C GLU A 295 2.60 19.39 -9.75
N ASP A 296 3.22 20.55 -9.53
CA ASP A 296 4.45 20.99 -10.19
C ASP A 296 5.47 21.41 -9.13
N ASP A 297 6.73 21.53 -9.52
CA ASP A 297 7.80 21.89 -8.59
C ASP A 297 7.97 23.40 -8.42
N ALA A 298 7.02 24.22 -8.92
CA ALA A 298 7.16 25.67 -8.93
C ALA A 298 7.20 26.25 -7.51
N GLU A 299 6.43 25.67 -6.58
CA GLU A 299 6.45 26.06 -5.16
C GLU A 299 7.82 25.78 -4.53
N TRP A 300 8.46 24.65 -4.88
CA TRP A 300 9.78 24.27 -4.38
C TRP A 300 10.87 25.19 -4.94
N VAL A 301 10.77 25.54 -6.23
CA VAL A 301 11.67 26.52 -6.86
C VAL A 301 11.52 27.89 -6.22
N ALA A 302 10.29 28.36 -5.97
CA ALA A 302 10.05 29.65 -5.31
C ALA A 302 10.60 29.65 -3.87
N CYS A 303 10.35 28.59 -3.12
CA CYS A 303 10.85 28.40 -1.75
C CYS A 303 12.39 28.43 -1.70
N MET A 304 13.05 27.66 -2.57
CA MET A 304 14.52 27.63 -2.66
C MET A 304 15.10 28.98 -3.09
N THR A 305 14.45 29.66 -4.04
CA THR A 305 14.84 31.01 -4.49
C THR A 305 14.81 32.02 -3.35
N GLU A 306 13.73 32.02 -2.56
CA GLU A 306 13.61 32.90 -1.40
C GLU A 306 14.68 32.58 -0.34
N ALA A 307 14.86 31.29 -0.02
CA ALA A 307 15.82 30.85 0.98
C ALA A 307 17.28 31.18 0.59
N ALA A 308 17.64 30.99 -0.68
CA ALA A 308 18.98 31.28 -1.19
C ALA A 308 19.40 32.75 -0.98
N ALA A 309 18.43 33.68 -0.90
CA ALA A 309 18.71 35.10 -0.70
C ALA A 309 19.25 35.44 0.71
N PHE A 310 19.01 34.60 1.73
CA PHE A 310 19.37 34.92 3.11
C PHE A 310 19.95 33.77 3.95
N LYS A 311 19.80 32.51 3.52
CA LYS A 311 20.31 31.33 4.23
C LYS A 311 21.79 31.06 3.94
N LYS A 312 22.46 30.39 4.88
CA LYS A 312 23.81 29.86 4.64
C LYS A 312 23.74 28.56 3.83
N PRO A 313 24.79 28.20 3.06
CA PRO A 313 24.77 27.00 2.21
C PRO A 313 24.41 25.71 2.93
N TYR A 314 24.90 25.50 4.16
CA TYR A 314 24.52 24.35 4.97
C TYR A 314 23.01 24.34 5.32
N GLU A 315 22.44 25.48 5.73
CA GLU A 315 20.99 25.58 5.98
C GLU A 315 20.18 25.38 4.70
N LEU A 316 20.69 25.83 3.56
CA LEU A 316 20.06 25.63 2.25
C LEU A 316 20.08 24.15 1.87
N ARG A 317 21.18 23.42 2.13
CA ARG A 317 21.23 21.95 1.98
C ARG A 317 20.25 21.23 2.91
N GLN A 318 20.03 21.72 4.13
CA GLN A 318 18.99 21.19 5.04
C GLN A 318 17.58 21.38 4.48
N LEU A 319 17.28 22.56 3.93
CA LEU A 319 16.00 22.84 3.30
C LEU A 319 15.80 21.96 2.07
N PHE A 320 16.81 21.85 1.20
CA PHE A 320 16.79 20.97 0.03
C PHE A 320 16.52 19.52 0.41
N ALA A 321 17.24 18.99 1.41
CA ALA A 321 17.01 17.63 1.93
C ALA A 321 15.57 17.45 2.44
N THR A 322 15.03 18.44 3.15
CA THR A 322 13.65 18.42 3.67
C THR A 322 12.64 18.38 2.52
N ILE A 323 12.82 19.22 1.50
CA ILE A 323 11.94 19.29 0.32
C ILE A 323 11.93 17.94 -0.43
N ILE A 324 13.10 17.36 -0.73
CA ILE A 324 13.15 16.12 -1.51
C ILE A 324 12.62 14.90 -0.73
N VAL A 325 12.70 14.92 0.61
CA VAL A 325 12.16 13.84 1.46
C VAL A 325 10.64 13.95 1.64
N TYR A 326 10.11 15.16 1.82
CA TYR A 326 8.73 15.33 2.29
C TYR A 326 7.75 15.91 1.26
N SER A 327 8.24 16.49 0.16
CA SER A 327 7.42 17.31 -0.74
C SER A 327 7.14 16.69 -2.12
N GLN A 328 7.44 15.40 -2.32
CA GLN A 328 7.18 14.66 -3.58
C GLN A 328 7.59 15.44 -4.85
N VAL A 329 8.82 15.95 -4.85
CA VAL A 329 9.39 16.70 -5.98
C VAL A 329 9.39 15.82 -7.23
N SER A 330 8.84 16.35 -8.33
CA SER A 330 8.71 15.63 -9.59
C SER A 330 10.03 15.50 -10.35
N GLU A 331 10.86 16.54 -10.34
CA GLU A 331 12.10 16.67 -11.11
C GLU A 331 13.27 17.07 -10.19
N VAL A 332 13.64 16.18 -9.26
CA VAL A 332 14.70 16.42 -8.25
C VAL A 332 16.02 16.90 -8.86
N ARG A 333 16.38 16.36 -10.03
CA ARG A 333 17.60 16.75 -10.74
C ARG A 333 17.56 18.17 -11.25
N GLN A 334 16.44 18.63 -11.80
CA GLN A 334 16.32 20.01 -12.26
C GLN A 334 16.45 20.99 -11.09
N LEU A 335 15.84 20.66 -9.94
CA LEU A 335 15.96 21.46 -8.72
C LEU A 335 17.41 21.49 -8.19
N TRP A 336 18.10 20.35 -8.19
CA TRP A 336 19.52 20.27 -7.82
C TRP A 336 20.39 21.14 -8.73
N ASP A 337 20.29 20.96 -10.05
CA ASP A 337 21.12 21.68 -11.03
C ASP A 337 20.88 23.19 -10.93
N GLN A 338 19.64 23.62 -10.69
CA GLN A 338 19.30 25.03 -10.57
C GLN A 338 19.93 25.70 -9.34
N PHE A 339 20.01 25.00 -8.20
CA PHE A 339 20.48 25.57 -6.94
C PHE A 339 21.87 25.07 -6.51
N TYR A 340 22.56 24.29 -7.36
CA TYR A 340 23.84 23.67 -7.02
C TYR A 340 24.91 24.68 -6.58
N ASP A 341 25.00 25.82 -7.26
CA ASP A 341 25.97 26.86 -6.93
C ASP A 341 25.72 27.44 -5.53
N ASP A 342 24.46 27.68 -5.17
CA ASP A 342 24.08 28.16 -3.84
C ASP A 342 24.32 27.09 -2.76
N LEU A 343 24.00 25.83 -3.08
CA LEU A 343 24.18 24.68 -2.19
C LEU A 343 25.65 24.37 -1.90
N SER A 344 26.57 24.66 -2.83
CA SER A 344 27.99 24.29 -2.75
C SER A 344 28.92 25.46 -2.40
N GLN A 345 28.38 26.67 -2.27
CA GLN A 345 29.15 27.92 -2.15
C GLN A 345 30.20 27.92 -1.02
N ASP A 346 29.90 27.31 0.13
CA ASP A 346 30.82 27.23 1.26
C ASP A 346 32.03 26.32 0.97
N TYR A 347 31.81 25.20 0.28
CA TYR A 347 32.90 24.34 -0.18
C TYR A 347 33.68 24.99 -1.33
N ALA A 348 33.01 25.64 -2.26
CA ALA A 348 33.67 26.40 -3.32
C ALA A 348 34.60 27.48 -2.75
N HIS A 349 34.16 28.19 -1.70
CA HIS A 349 34.98 29.16 -1.00
C HIS A 349 36.13 28.50 -0.22
N THR A 350 35.87 27.41 0.50
CA THR A 350 36.87 26.68 1.30
C THR A 350 38.01 26.14 0.43
N TYR A 351 37.69 25.61 -0.74
CA TYR A 351 38.63 24.99 -1.67
C TYR A 351 39.04 25.90 -2.84
N ARG A 352 38.85 27.22 -2.69
CA ARG A 352 39.10 28.21 -3.75
C ARG A 352 40.53 28.22 -4.31
N ALA A 353 41.50 27.71 -3.55
CA ALA A 353 42.91 27.65 -3.95
C ALA A 353 43.22 26.50 -4.93
N LEU A 354 42.37 25.47 -4.99
CA LEU A 354 42.51 24.39 -5.96
C LEU A 354 42.07 24.88 -7.36
N GLN A 355 42.50 24.18 -8.41
CA GLN A 355 42.14 24.51 -9.79
C GLN A 355 41.87 23.23 -10.60
N GLY A 356 41.15 23.38 -11.71
CA GLY A 356 40.85 22.28 -12.61
C GLY A 356 39.79 21.31 -12.09
N GLN A 357 39.70 20.15 -12.75
CA GLN A 357 38.66 19.15 -12.49
C GLN A 357 38.68 18.62 -11.06
N GLU A 358 39.85 18.45 -10.46
CA GLU A 358 39.98 17.96 -9.08
C GLU A 358 39.26 18.86 -8.07
N LYS A 359 39.23 20.18 -8.32
CA LYS A 359 38.49 21.12 -7.48
C LYS A 359 36.98 20.89 -7.61
N GLU A 360 36.48 20.83 -8.85
CA GLU A 360 35.05 20.67 -9.12
C GLU A 360 34.53 19.34 -8.55
N ASP A 361 35.26 18.25 -8.78
CA ASP A 361 34.94 16.93 -8.24
C ASP A 361 34.92 16.94 -6.70
N LEU A 362 35.88 17.62 -6.06
CA LEU A 362 35.94 17.73 -4.60
C LEU A 362 34.76 18.55 -4.04
N ILE A 363 34.41 19.67 -4.67
CA ILE A 363 33.28 20.51 -4.25
C ILE A 363 31.97 19.72 -4.38
N GLN A 364 31.77 19.06 -5.52
CA GLN A 364 30.57 18.27 -5.78
C GLN A 364 30.46 17.11 -4.79
N PHE A 365 31.55 16.37 -4.58
CA PHE A 365 31.61 15.29 -3.60
C PHE A 365 31.30 15.78 -2.18
N LYS A 366 31.88 16.90 -1.73
CA LYS A 366 31.63 17.44 -0.38
C LYS A 366 30.18 17.90 -0.21
N THR A 367 29.61 18.53 -1.24
CA THR A 367 28.21 18.98 -1.27
C THR A 367 27.26 17.78 -1.18
N LEU A 368 27.47 16.77 -2.03
CA LEU A 368 26.71 15.52 -2.02
C LEU A 368 26.87 14.75 -0.72
N LYS A 369 28.07 14.71 -0.14
CA LYS A 369 28.31 14.00 1.12
C LYS A 369 27.60 14.71 2.27
N SER A 370 27.64 16.04 2.32
CA SER A 370 26.85 16.81 3.29
C SER A 370 25.34 16.57 3.11
N LEU A 371 24.85 16.49 1.87
CA LEU A 371 23.45 16.18 1.60
C LEU A 371 23.11 14.74 2.04
N HIS A 372 23.97 13.77 1.73
CA HIS A 372 23.82 12.38 2.14
C HIS A 372 23.69 12.25 3.67
N ASP A 373 24.56 12.92 4.42
CA ASP A 373 24.52 12.88 5.88
C ASP A 373 23.23 13.49 6.44
N LEU A 374 22.66 14.51 5.78
CA LEU A 374 21.37 15.09 6.13
C LEU A 374 20.18 14.17 5.80
N LEU A 375 20.26 13.43 4.68
CA LEU A 375 19.25 12.47 4.27
C LEU A 375 19.22 11.25 5.21
N GLN A 376 20.38 10.80 5.69
CA GLN A 376 20.48 9.66 6.60
C GLN A 376 19.70 9.86 7.90
N ILE A 377 19.56 11.10 8.37
CA ILE A 377 18.73 11.43 9.55
C ILE A 377 17.28 11.01 9.34
N ASN A 378 16.80 11.04 8.09
CA ASN A 378 15.44 10.68 7.71
C ASN A 378 15.33 9.25 7.14
N GLY A 379 16.40 8.44 7.24
CA GLY A 379 16.42 7.07 6.74
C GLY A 379 16.62 6.95 5.23
N TYR A 380 17.05 8.02 4.56
CA TYR A 380 17.33 8.04 3.12
C TYR A 380 18.83 8.18 2.83
N ALA A 381 19.22 7.81 1.62
CA ALA A 381 20.53 8.03 1.03
C ALA A 381 20.39 8.79 -0.29
N VAL A 382 21.48 9.41 -0.76
CA VAL A 382 21.55 9.98 -2.12
C VAL A 382 21.24 8.93 -3.21
N ALA A 383 21.53 7.65 -2.93
CA ALA A 383 21.23 6.54 -3.82
C ALA A 383 19.73 6.26 -3.98
N ASP A 384 18.87 6.76 -3.08
CA ASP A 384 17.41 6.65 -3.22
C ASP A 384 16.83 7.69 -4.21
N PHE A 385 17.67 8.59 -4.71
CA PHE A 385 17.33 9.63 -5.67
C PHE A 385 18.18 9.45 -6.94
N ASP A 386 17.76 8.54 -7.82
CA ASP A 386 18.51 8.08 -9.01
C ASP A 386 19.01 9.23 -9.90
N ASP A 387 18.24 10.32 -10.00
CA ASP A 387 18.56 11.43 -10.89
C ASP A 387 19.68 12.35 -10.35
N LEU A 388 20.02 12.26 -9.06
CA LEU A 388 21.13 13.01 -8.45
C LEU A 388 22.49 12.41 -8.82
N PRO A 389 23.56 13.23 -8.85
CA PRO A 389 24.93 12.70 -8.91
C PRO A 389 25.21 11.78 -7.71
N GLN A 390 25.89 10.67 -7.96
CA GLN A 390 26.06 9.61 -6.97
C GLN A 390 27.46 9.61 -6.35
N LEU A 391 27.56 9.35 -5.05
CA LEU A 391 28.85 9.36 -4.34
C LEU A 391 29.84 8.32 -4.89
N HIS A 392 29.35 7.19 -5.41
CA HIS A 392 30.19 6.14 -6.01
C HIS A 392 30.91 6.60 -7.30
N GLN A 393 30.55 7.76 -7.86
CA GLN A 393 31.25 8.37 -8.99
C GLN A 393 32.63 8.92 -8.58
N TYR A 394 32.90 9.07 -7.28
CA TYR A 394 34.16 9.59 -6.73
C TYR A 394 34.85 8.59 -5.79
N PRO A 395 35.28 7.40 -6.27
CA PRO A 395 35.74 6.30 -5.43
C PRO A 395 36.96 6.67 -4.55
N ALA A 396 37.91 7.46 -5.06
CA ALA A 396 39.07 7.90 -4.30
C ALA A 396 38.69 8.83 -3.13
N LEU A 397 37.71 9.73 -3.34
CA LEU A 397 37.23 10.65 -2.31
C LEU A 397 36.35 9.96 -1.27
N VAL A 398 35.58 8.95 -1.69
CA VAL A 398 34.85 8.06 -0.76
C VAL A 398 35.84 7.33 0.15
N LEU A 399 36.87 6.70 -0.42
CA LEU A 399 37.89 5.97 0.35
C LEU A 399 38.59 6.89 1.35
N ASP A 400 39.07 8.06 0.91
CA ASP A 400 39.68 9.05 1.79
C ASP A 400 38.72 9.51 2.91
N SER A 401 37.43 9.70 2.59
CA SER A 401 36.42 10.04 3.61
C SER A 401 36.19 8.90 4.62
N LEU A 402 36.24 7.64 4.19
CA LEU A 402 36.09 6.47 5.07
C LEU A 402 37.31 6.28 5.97
N LEU A 403 38.52 6.52 5.45
CA LEU A 403 39.77 6.43 6.21
C LEU A 403 39.90 7.51 7.30
N ARG A 404 39.10 8.58 7.25
CA ARG A 404 38.98 9.55 8.35
C ARG A 404 38.12 9.02 9.51
N ASN A 405 37.32 7.97 9.31
CA ASN A 405 36.60 7.30 10.37
C ASN A 405 37.55 6.36 11.13
N SER A 406 37.81 6.66 12.40
CA SER A 406 38.80 5.96 13.23
C SER A 406 38.51 4.46 13.42
N LEU A 407 37.24 4.06 13.39
CA LEU A 407 36.84 2.65 13.51
C LEU A 407 37.14 1.90 12.21
N LEU A 408 36.73 2.43 11.06
CA LEU A 408 36.99 1.81 9.75
C LEU A 408 38.49 1.79 9.42
N ARG A 409 39.22 2.85 9.79
CA ARG A 409 40.68 2.88 9.66
C ARG A 409 41.35 1.80 10.50
N ARG A 410 40.84 1.52 11.71
CA ARG A 410 41.36 0.45 12.56
C ARG A 410 41.08 -0.93 11.98
N GLU A 411 39.94 -1.12 11.32
CA GLU A 411 39.64 -2.38 10.61
C GLU A 411 40.50 -2.55 9.34
N LEU A 412 40.80 -1.46 8.62
CA LEU A 412 41.58 -1.50 7.37
C LEU A 412 43.11 -1.50 7.59
N GLU A 413 43.62 -0.83 8.62
CA GLU A 413 45.06 -0.64 8.89
C GLU A 413 45.52 -1.27 10.22
N GLY A 414 44.60 -1.68 11.11
CA GLY A 414 44.93 -2.04 12.50
C GLY A 414 45.24 -3.52 12.73
N TYR A 415 45.07 -4.38 11.72
CA TYR A 415 45.44 -5.79 11.83
C TYR A 415 46.87 -6.02 11.35
N ASP A 416 47.70 -6.62 12.20
CA ASP A 416 48.99 -7.13 11.79
C ASP A 416 48.81 -8.36 10.90
N GLN A 417 49.03 -8.18 9.60
CA GLN A 417 48.89 -9.22 8.59
C GLN A 417 49.79 -10.44 8.90
N SER A 418 50.94 -10.25 9.53
CA SER A 418 51.83 -11.36 9.88
C SER A 418 51.25 -12.24 10.99
N THR A 419 50.60 -11.62 11.98
CA THR A 419 49.86 -12.33 13.03
C THR A 419 48.64 -13.07 12.46
N LEU A 420 47.86 -12.44 11.58
CA LEU A 420 46.71 -13.12 10.93
C LEU A 420 47.16 -14.30 10.07
N GLN A 421 48.23 -14.14 9.30
CA GLN A 421 48.79 -15.22 8.48
C GLN A 421 49.27 -16.39 9.35
N SER A 422 49.90 -16.11 10.50
CA SER A 422 50.32 -17.17 11.43
C SER A 422 49.17 -18.01 11.98
N ILE A 423 47.97 -17.43 12.10
CA ILE A 423 46.75 -18.14 12.52
C ILE A 423 46.21 -18.97 11.35
N VAL A 424 46.22 -18.41 10.13
CA VAL A 424 45.83 -19.13 8.91
C VAL A 424 46.74 -20.34 8.65
N ASP A 425 48.04 -20.22 8.91
CA ASP A 425 49.00 -21.31 8.73
C ASP A 425 48.77 -22.48 9.73
N GLN A 426 47.98 -22.25 10.78
CA GLN A 426 47.59 -23.24 11.79
C GLN A 426 46.22 -23.89 11.51
N GLU A 427 45.63 -23.69 10.33
CA GLU A 427 44.37 -24.34 9.90
C GLU A 427 44.35 -25.87 10.12
N ASN A 428 45.52 -26.51 10.04
CA ASN A 428 45.66 -27.96 10.26
C ASN A 428 45.44 -28.40 11.72
N GLN A 429 45.30 -27.47 12.66
CA GLN A 429 45.02 -27.75 14.08
C GLN A 429 43.51 -27.82 14.38
N LEU A 430 42.65 -27.47 13.42
CA LEU A 430 41.20 -27.62 13.57
C LEU A 430 40.86 -29.11 13.61
N ASN A 431 39.99 -29.51 14.53
CA ASN A 431 39.47 -30.88 14.54
C ASN A 431 38.48 -31.09 13.38
N ASP A 432 38.14 -32.35 13.07
CA ASP A 432 37.31 -32.70 11.92
C ASP A 432 35.95 -31.95 11.88
N GLY A 433 35.32 -31.74 13.04
CA GLY A 433 34.06 -30.99 13.13
C GLY A 433 34.23 -29.50 12.89
N GLN A 434 35.28 -28.89 13.45
CA GLN A 434 35.63 -27.50 13.19
C GLN A 434 36.03 -27.27 11.73
N ARG A 435 36.77 -28.22 11.15
CA ARG A 435 37.24 -28.17 9.77
C ARG A 435 36.07 -28.21 8.78
N ALA A 436 35.09 -29.07 9.00
CA ALA A 436 33.88 -29.14 8.18
C ALA A 436 33.13 -27.80 8.16
N ILE A 437 32.92 -27.19 9.33
CA ILE A 437 32.24 -25.88 9.45
C ILE A 437 33.08 -24.77 8.81
N TYR A 438 34.39 -24.79 9.02
CA TYR A 438 35.33 -23.83 8.44
C TYR A 438 35.28 -23.84 6.90
N ASP A 439 35.38 -25.03 6.30
CA ASP A 439 35.39 -25.19 4.84
C ASP A 439 34.03 -24.80 4.22
N GLU A 440 32.91 -25.14 4.88
CA GLU A 440 31.56 -24.76 4.45
C GLU A 440 31.35 -23.24 4.45
N ILE A 441 31.75 -22.56 5.52
CA ILE A 441 31.64 -21.09 5.63
C ILE A 441 32.52 -20.42 4.58
N LEU A 442 33.78 -20.86 4.40
CA LEU A 442 34.66 -20.28 3.39
C LEU A 442 34.13 -20.50 1.98
N GLN A 443 33.60 -21.69 1.66
CA GLN A 443 33.01 -21.95 0.36
C GLN A 443 31.81 -21.05 0.09
N ALA A 444 30.99 -20.75 1.11
CA ALA A 444 29.87 -19.82 0.99
C ALA A 444 30.31 -18.36 0.84
N VAL A 445 31.43 -17.97 1.47
CA VAL A 445 32.02 -16.63 1.29
C VAL A 445 32.68 -16.48 -0.09
N ASP A 446 33.34 -17.52 -0.59
CA ASP A 446 34.03 -17.53 -1.90
C ASP A 446 33.08 -17.76 -3.09
N GLY A 447 31.89 -18.33 -2.85
CA GLY A 447 30.90 -18.65 -3.88
C GLY A 447 30.14 -17.43 -4.40
N SER A 448 29.84 -17.42 -5.70
CA SER A 448 29.01 -16.40 -6.38
C SER A 448 27.50 -16.63 -6.28
N ALA A 449 27.05 -17.62 -5.50
CA ALA A 449 25.64 -17.98 -5.41
C ALA A 449 24.87 -17.02 -4.49
N GLU A 450 23.74 -16.51 -4.97
CA GLU A 450 22.69 -15.93 -4.14
C GLU A 450 22.06 -17.05 -3.29
N GLY A 451 22.47 -17.16 -2.03
CA GLY A 451 22.00 -18.16 -1.07
C GLY A 451 22.29 -17.74 0.37
N ASP A 452 21.79 -18.51 1.34
CA ASP A 452 21.81 -18.20 2.79
C ASP A 452 23.24 -18.04 3.35
N LYS A 453 23.68 -16.78 3.54
CA LYS A 453 25.00 -16.44 4.12
C LYS A 453 24.99 -16.32 5.65
N LEU A 454 24.01 -16.92 6.31
CA LEU A 454 23.84 -16.85 7.76
C LEU A 454 24.11 -18.22 8.38
N PHE A 455 25.15 -18.29 9.23
CA PHE A 455 25.57 -19.53 9.89
C PHE A 455 25.40 -19.42 11.41
N PHE A 456 24.77 -20.43 12.01
CA PHE A 456 24.71 -20.59 13.46
C PHE A 456 25.67 -21.70 13.89
N ILE A 457 26.73 -21.33 14.63
CA ILE A 457 27.70 -22.27 15.16
C ILE A 457 27.30 -22.65 16.59
N ASP A 458 26.62 -23.79 16.73
CA ASP A 458 26.31 -24.37 18.03
C ASP A 458 27.35 -25.43 18.44
N GLY A 459 27.63 -25.49 19.74
CA GLY A 459 28.51 -26.49 20.31
C GLY A 459 28.56 -26.40 21.83
N PRO A 460 28.68 -27.51 22.55
CA PRO A 460 28.87 -27.51 24.00
C PRO A 460 30.10 -26.69 24.44
N GLY A 461 30.15 -26.28 25.71
CA GLY A 461 31.35 -25.67 26.30
C GLY A 461 32.57 -26.58 26.13
N GLY A 462 33.73 -26.01 25.76
CA GLY A 462 34.98 -26.76 25.57
C GLY A 462 35.22 -27.33 24.17
N THR A 463 34.28 -27.19 23.23
CA THR A 463 34.42 -27.67 21.83
C THR A 463 35.29 -26.79 20.93
N GLY A 464 35.90 -25.72 21.47
CA GLY A 464 36.80 -24.85 20.72
C GLY A 464 36.12 -23.89 19.72
N LYS A 465 34.84 -23.54 19.92
CA LYS A 465 34.12 -22.56 19.08
C LYS A 465 34.89 -21.25 18.87
N SER A 466 35.51 -20.72 19.93
CA SER A 466 36.33 -19.50 19.84
C SER A 466 37.58 -19.70 18.98
N THR A 467 38.17 -20.89 18.97
CA THR A 467 39.31 -21.22 18.11
C THR A 467 38.89 -21.27 16.64
N LEU A 468 37.74 -21.88 16.36
CA LEU A 468 37.14 -21.90 15.02
C LEU A 468 36.84 -20.48 14.51
N LEU A 469 36.15 -19.65 15.31
CA LEU A 469 35.85 -18.26 14.97
C LEU A 469 37.11 -17.44 14.68
N ARG A 470 38.19 -17.63 15.45
CA ARG A 470 39.47 -16.96 15.19
C ARG A 470 40.06 -17.31 13.83
N HIS A 471 39.99 -18.57 13.40
CA HIS A 471 40.51 -18.98 12.10
C HIS A 471 39.65 -18.42 10.96
N ILE A 472 38.31 -18.46 11.10
CA ILE A 472 37.37 -17.88 10.12
C ILE A 472 37.64 -16.38 9.95
N LEU A 473 37.77 -15.65 11.06
CA LEU A 473 38.08 -14.22 11.03
C LEU A 473 39.45 -13.95 10.41
N ALA A 474 40.51 -14.64 10.85
CA ALA A 474 41.85 -14.42 10.33
C ALA A 474 41.96 -14.67 8.82
N LYS A 475 41.27 -15.69 8.30
CA LYS A 475 41.24 -16.00 6.87
C LYS A 475 40.54 -14.93 6.04
N ASN A 476 39.41 -14.42 6.52
CA ASN A 476 38.66 -13.39 5.81
C ASN A 476 39.31 -12.01 5.90
N THR A 477 39.86 -11.65 7.07
CA THR A 477 40.51 -10.34 7.29
C THR A 477 41.88 -10.23 6.61
N SER A 478 42.58 -11.35 6.35
CA SER A 478 43.83 -11.34 5.55
C SER A 478 43.58 -11.13 4.04
N GLN A 479 42.35 -11.32 3.57
CA GLN A 479 41.92 -11.02 2.21
C GLN A 479 41.20 -9.67 2.18
N VAL A 480 41.93 -8.60 1.86
CA VAL A 480 41.64 -7.16 2.07
C VAL A 480 40.28 -6.62 1.55
N GLU A 481 39.43 -7.42 0.91
CA GLU A 481 38.15 -6.98 0.29
C GLU A 481 36.86 -7.44 1.00
N ARG A 482 36.93 -8.03 2.21
CA ARG A 482 35.77 -8.71 2.82
C ARG A 482 35.47 -8.29 4.25
N GLN A 483 34.20 -7.98 4.54
CA GLN A 483 33.70 -7.72 5.89
C GLN A 483 32.88 -8.93 6.37
N VAL A 484 33.21 -9.48 7.55
CA VAL A 484 32.46 -10.54 8.23
C VAL A 484 32.07 -10.03 9.61
N ASP A 485 30.77 -9.80 9.82
CA ASP A 485 30.24 -9.37 11.12
C ASP A 485 29.91 -10.60 11.98
N VAL A 486 30.53 -10.69 13.17
CA VAL A 486 30.25 -11.76 14.14
C VAL A 486 29.44 -11.19 15.29
N CYS A 487 28.18 -11.60 15.42
CA CYS A 487 27.33 -11.25 16.56
C CYS A 487 27.21 -12.44 17.52
N ASP A 488 27.59 -12.22 18.78
CA ASP A 488 27.39 -13.19 19.86
C ASP A 488 25.93 -13.06 20.36
N LEU A 489 25.06 -13.95 19.89
CA LEU A 489 23.64 -14.00 20.27
C LEU A 489 23.46 -15.02 21.41
N GLN A 490 23.31 -14.55 22.65
CA GLN A 490 22.64 -15.36 23.67
C GLN A 490 21.16 -15.43 23.31
N ALA A 491 20.71 -16.59 22.81
CA ALA A 491 19.35 -16.80 22.34
C ALA A 491 18.31 -16.58 23.46
N ILE A 492 17.43 -15.60 23.24
CA ILE A 492 16.07 -15.58 23.78
C ILE A 492 15.18 -15.99 22.59
N GLU A 493 14.48 -17.12 22.72
CA GLU A 493 13.65 -17.68 21.65
C GLU A 493 12.48 -16.74 21.24
N PRO A 494 12.20 -16.57 19.93
CA PRO A 494 11.02 -15.85 19.46
C PRO A 494 9.90 -16.81 18.99
N GLU A 495 8.71 -16.64 19.57
CA GLU A 495 7.45 -17.27 19.12
C GLU A 495 6.81 -16.51 17.93
N ASP A 496 6.46 -17.28 16.91
CA ASP A 496 5.28 -17.17 16.01
C ASP A 496 4.97 -15.86 15.26
N ALA A 497 5.32 -15.85 13.96
CA ALA A 497 4.62 -15.10 12.92
C ALA A 497 3.99 -16.09 11.93
N ASP A 498 2.66 -16.25 11.96
CA ASP A 498 1.82 -16.56 10.79
C ASP A 498 0.35 -16.66 11.21
N SER A 499 -0.50 -15.81 10.64
CA SER A 499 -1.96 -15.98 10.72
C SER A 499 -2.66 -15.41 9.48
N GLU A 500 -2.64 -16.19 8.39
CA GLU A 500 -3.63 -16.06 7.31
C GLU A 500 -4.95 -16.74 7.74
N GLY A 501 -6.01 -15.93 7.84
CA GLY A 501 -7.34 -16.38 8.24
C GLY A 501 -8.15 -16.98 7.10
N GLN A 502 -8.28 -18.31 7.06
CA GLN A 502 -9.34 -19.01 6.32
C GLN A 502 -10.59 -19.17 7.20
N PHE A 503 -11.73 -18.62 6.75
CA PHE A 503 -13.05 -18.91 7.30
C PHE A 503 -13.67 -20.09 6.52
N GLY A 504 -14.00 -21.16 7.24
CA GLY A 504 -14.83 -22.26 6.78
C GLY A 504 -16.28 -22.08 7.21
N ASP A 505 -17.18 -22.51 6.34
CA ASP A 505 -18.63 -22.59 6.49
C ASP A 505 -19.06 -23.35 7.76
N LEU A 506 -20.12 -22.87 8.40
CA LEU A 506 -20.89 -23.63 9.39
C LEU A 506 -22.35 -23.65 8.94
N GLY A 507 -22.81 -24.85 8.58
CA GLY A 507 -24.23 -25.21 8.57
C GLY A 507 -24.74 -25.56 9.97
#